data_AF-G2Q4T3-F1
#
_entry.id   AF-G2Q4T3-F1
#
_cell.length_a   1.000
_cell.length_b   1.000
_cell.length_c   1.000
_cell.angle_alpha   90.00
_cell.angle_beta   90.00
_cell.angle_gamma   90.00
#
_symmetry.space_group_name_H-M   'P 1'
#
loop_
_entity.id
_entity.type
_entity.pdbx_description
1 polymer ?
#
loop_
_entity_poly.entity_id
_entity_poly.type
_entity_poly.pdbx_seq_one_letter_code
_entity_poly.pdbx_strand_id
1 'polypeptide(L)'
;MGIPQLRRHLEPYAERAILDPSNVVLDGPALAYHVLGLCTRTARKTSPLEQPSYELLGRTAIAWLKRIQSCGLLVSAIYFDSFLPASKRPERIQRLIKSSRDLIKYHSAYPAGVPGTSSRHAAGDADVDLFPSAWPAERKAQPPAPPFLVPAIIDALRSSPEFGHLVKLVPGEADGFCARHVRQHGGLVLTSDSDLLVYDLGQTGGVVFLADIAADEETQRLWAPQYIPVHICKRLSLKPEAGLRSLAFEVSRDPHLTLQQAVERCKAGQATSATEDEYSDFVDLYLSPEVASKLEADHVLLLDPRISEIVLRSLKTKGIATTSPGNKTISKRDDDDALEMFLPFLLDCPARTSAWEASKATRQLAYAVLQSLRGSDVISMSEMRRLQSMSSGTNLAVPKLTEIDGLGDALLARLYEIEAGLSDPNLIWVTLAIYEDIAMTIDRGRGSPLSLGVLRQAASGEIDPCSWEFLHLLAQTQATYYSLRMLFQVLKFAAHHTGTLSTPLSKLVRYLARLPSLPDFPSARTFAQTLLELREGGALSSLQTLCADYGDAMLLIRSVQEPQNDNKSKKRKRRAPPGGTTKPRSGNPFDLLAGVGD
;
A
#
# COMPACT_ATOMS: atom_id res chain seq x y z
N MET A 1 10.90 -9.10 9.00
CA MET A 1 10.06 -9.95 8.14
C MET A 1 10.76 -11.30 8.02
N GLY A 2 10.16 -12.28 7.34
CA GLY A 2 10.71 -13.64 7.21
C GLY A 2 10.47 -14.58 8.38
N ILE A 3 11.30 -15.62 8.47
CA ILE A 3 11.22 -16.69 9.48
C ILE A 3 11.38 -16.14 10.91
N PRO A 4 10.34 -16.26 11.77
CA PRO A 4 10.38 -15.79 13.15
C PRO A 4 11.56 -16.39 13.94
N GLN A 5 12.16 -15.60 14.83
CA GLN A 5 13.31 -15.95 15.69
C GLN A 5 14.63 -16.32 14.99
N LEU A 6 14.65 -16.57 13.68
CA LEU A 6 15.87 -16.98 12.97
C LEU A 6 17.01 -15.97 13.13
N ARG A 7 16.74 -14.68 12.85
CA ARG A 7 17.73 -13.61 13.04
C ARG A 7 18.28 -13.55 14.47
N ARG A 8 17.40 -13.69 15.46
CA ARG A 8 17.77 -13.67 16.89
C ARG A 8 18.68 -14.83 17.26
N HIS A 9 18.39 -16.02 16.74
CA HIS A 9 19.23 -17.20 16.93
C HIS A 9 20.62 -17.04 16.28
N LEU A 10 20.69 -16.40 15.12
CA LEU A 10 21.94 -16.25 14.36
C LEU A 10 22.77 -15.03 14.77
N GLU A 11 22.19 -14.06 15.49
CA GLU A 11 22.86 -12.84 15.94
C GLU A 11 24.21 -13.07 16.65
N PRO A 12 24.37 -14.05 17.58
CA PRO A 12 25.65 -14.33 18.23
C PRO A 12 26.76 -14.77 17.27
N TYR A 13 26.41 -15.19 16.05
CA TYR A 13 27.33 -15.68 15.03
C TYR A 13 27.62 -14.65 13.95
N ALA A 14 26.96 -13.48 14.00
CA ALA A 14 27.25 -12.37 13.11
C ALA A 14 28.64 -11.76 13.40
N GLU A 15 29.32 -11.32 12.35
CA GLU A 15 30.58 -10.60 12.44
C GLU A 15 30.26 -9.12 12.58
N ARG A 16 30.32 -8.59 13.80
CA ARG A 16 30.16 -7.16 14.04
C ARG A 16 31.47 -6.49 13.68
N ALA A 17 31.49 -5.75 12.58
CA ALA A 17 32.68 -5.13 12.02
C ALA A 17 32.32 -3.81 11.29
N ILE A 18 33.33 -2.97 11.07
CA ILE A 18 33.18 -1.82 10.18
C ILE A 18 32.92 -2.40 8.79
N LEU A 19 31.95 -1.84 8.09
CA LEU A 19 31.66 -2.25 6.73
C LEU A 19 32.83 -1.79 5.85
N ASP A 20 33.52 -2.76 5.27
CA ASP A 20 34.57 -2.49 4.30
C ASP A 20 33.96 -2.08 2.96
N PRO A 21 34.67 -1.27 2.16
CA PRO A 21 34.21 -0.89 0.84
C PRO A 21 33.86 -2.12 0.02
N SER A 22 32.60 -2.20 -0.41
CA SER A 22 32.05 -3.41 -1.05
C SER A 22 30.84 -3.08 -1.91
N ASN A 23 30.52 -3.99 -2.82
CA ASN A 23 29.29 -3.92 -3.59
C ASN A 23 28.11 -4.34 -2.71
N VAL A 24 27.04 -3.57 -2.79
CA VAL A 24 25.79 -3.85 -2.06
C VAL A 24 24.60 -3.92 -3.00
N VAL A 25 23.69 -4.82 -2.68
CA VAL A 25 22.41 -4.99 -3.36
C VAL A 25 21.30 -4.79 -2.33
N LEU A 26 20.25 -4.08 -2.73
CA LEU A 26 19.16 -3.74 -1.82
C LEU A 26 17.89 -4.50 -2.15
N ASP A 27 17.30 -5.06 -1.10
CA ASP A 27 15.90 -5.43 -1.06
C ASP A 27 15.05 -4.15 -0.96
N GLY A 28 14.41 -3.80 -2.07
CA GLY A 28 13.63 -2.58 -2.25
C GLY A 28 12.42 -2.48 -1.31
N PRO A 29 11.56 -3.51 -1.18
CA PRO A 29 10.51 -3.55 -0.18
C PRO A 29 11.03 -3.28 1.24
N ALA A 30 12.12 -3.92 1.67
CA ALA A 30 12.69 -3.65 2.98
C ALA A 30 13.23 -2.21 3.12
N LEU A 31 13.92 -1.69 2.09
CA LEU A 31 14.36 -0.29 2.05
C LEU A 31 13.18 0.67 2.24
N ALA A 32 12.05 0.41 1.58
CA ALA A 32 10.88 1.27 1.67
C ALA A 32 10.33 1.37 3.10
N TYR A 33 10.22 0.25 3.80
CA TYR A 33 9.78 0.23 5.19
C TYR A 33 10.82 0.78 6.16
N HIS A 34 12.11 0.59 5.89
CA HIS A 34 13.19 1.22 6.66
C HIS A 34 13.11 2.74 6.57
N VAL A 35 12.97 3.30 5.37
CA VAL A 35 12.81 4.75 5.13
C VAL A 35 11.57 5.28 5.84
N LEU A 36 10.42 4.59 5.75
CA LEU A 36 9.24 4.95 6.54
C LEU A 36 9.55 5.00 8.04
N GLY A 37 10.29 4.00 8.53
CA GLY A 37 10.78 3.94 9.90
C GLY A 37 11.56 5.19 10.28
N LEU A 38 12.55 5.59 9.47
CA LEU A 38 13.38 6.78 9.68
C LEU A 38 12.52 8.06 9.73
N CYS A 39 11.65 8.27 8.74
CA CYS A 39 10.82 9.47 8.65
C CYS A 39 9.77 9.60 9.77
N THR A 40 9.40 8.50 10.43
CA THR A 40 8.37 8.49 11.49
C THR A 40 8.92 8.49 12.92
N ARG A 41 10.25 8.58 13.09
CA ARG A 41 10.89 8.53 14.41
C ARG A 41 10.51 9.69 15.33
N THR A 42 10.51 10.90 14.78
CA THR A 42 10.29 12.15 15.52
C THR A 42 8.82 12.56 15.58
N ALA A 43 7.99 11.97 14.71
CA ALA A 43 6.55 12.18 14.68
C ALA A 43 5.86 11.44 15.84
N ARG A 44 4.77 11.99 16.38
CA ARG A 44 3.92 11.25 17.31
C ARG A 44 3.19 10.22 16.46
N LYS A 45 3.63 8.97 16.53
CA LYS A 45 3.10 7.81 15.77
C LYS A 45 1.60 7.51 15.95
N THR A 46 0.82 8.42 16.53
CA THR A 46 -0.61 8.25 16.78
C THR A 46 -1.50 9.05 15.84
N SER A 47 -0.99 10.07 15.11
CA SER A 47 -1.82 10.87 14.18
C SER A 47 -1.51 10.56 12.72
N PRO A 48 -2.50 10.33 11.85
CA PRO A 48 -2.31 10.21 10.41
C PRO A 48 -1.85 11.52 9.77
N LEU A 49 -2.20 12.67 10.37
CA LEU A 49 -1.80 14.00 9.90
C LEU A 49 -0.29 14.22 10.05
N GLU A 50 0.35 13.47 10.96
CA GLU A 50 1.80 13.53 11.20
C GLU A 50 2.59 12.50 10.37
N GLN A 51 1.92 11.69 9.52
CA GLN A 51 2.63 10.80 8.60
C GLN A 51 3.53 11.57 7.62
N PRO A 52 4.65 10.97 7.18
CA PRO A 52 5.54 11.60 6.22
C PRO A 52 4.87 11.74 4.85
N SER A 53 5.19 12.81 4.13
CA SER A 53 4.78 12.98 2.74
C SER A 53 5.51 11.98 1.83
N TYR A 54 4.94 11.69 0.66
CA TYR A 54 5.60 10.87 -0.35
C TYR A 54 6.89 11.52 -0.88
N GLU A 55 6.92 12.86 -0.92
CA GLU A 55 8.14 13.62 -1.22
C GLU A 55 9.24 13.35 -0.18
N LEU A 56 8.91 13.45 1.11
CA LEU A 56 9.84 13.19 2.21
C LEU A 56 10.39 11.75 2.13
N LEU A 57 9.52 10.77 1.92
CA LEU A 57 9.93 9.37 1.74
C LEU A 57 10.91 9.20 0.56
N GLY A 58 10.61 9.82 -0.59
CA GLY A 58 11.46 9.78 -1.76
C GLY A 58 12.83 10.42 -1.55
N ARG A 59 12.89 11.64 -1.00
CA ARG A 59 14.16 12.34 -0.73
C ARG A 59 15.00 11.63 0.31
N THR A 60 14.38 11.08 1.38
CA THR A 60 15.09 10.32 2.40
C THR A 60 15.67 9.03 1.83
N ALA A 61 14.96 8.31 0.96
CA ALA A 61 15.50 7.13 0.29
C ALA A 61 16.76 7.46 -0.54
N ILE A 62 16.70 8.52 -1.35
CA ILE A 62 17.86 8.98 -2.15
C ILE A 62 19.02 9.42 -1.25
N ALA A 63 18.74 10.24 -0.23
CA ALA A 63 19.76 10.72 0.70
C ALA A 63 20.45 9.56 1.45
N TRP A 64 19.66 8.56 1.86
CA TRP A 64 20.19 7.36 2.51
C TRP A 64 21.13 6.58 1.58
N LEU A 65 20.75 6.38 0.31
CA LEU A 65 21.60 5.72 -0.69
C LEU A 65 22.90 6.49 -0.95
N LYS A 66 22.83 7.81 -1.11
CA LYS A 66 24.03 8.66 -1.25
C LYS A 66 24.94 8.53 -0.03
N ARG A 67 24.35 8.49 1.16
CA ARG A 67 25.11 8.41 2.40
C ARG A 67 25.86 7.08 2.50
N ILE A 68 25.24 5.93 2.20
CA ILE A 68 25.96 4.66 2.21
C ILE A 68 27.08 4.59 1.15
N GLN A 69 26.87 5.19 -0.03
CA GLN A 69 27.92 5.29 -1.06
C GLN A 69 29.08 6.16 -0.61
N SER A 70 28.82 7.29 0.07
CA SER A 70 29.87 8.14 0.62
C SER A 70 30.75 7.42 1.66
N CYS A 71 30.19 6.39 2.32
CA CYS A 71 30.90 5.55 3.29
C CYS A 71 31.59 4.32 2.64
N GLY A 72 31.59 4.21 1.32
CA GLY A 72 32.28 3.14 0.57
C GLY A 72 31.41 1.97 0.11
N LEU A 73 30.10 1.98 0.36
CA LEU A 73 29.19 0.91 -0.10
C LEU A 73 28.64 1.21 -1.49
N LEU A 74 29.11 0.49 -2.50
CA LEU A 74 28.72 0.70 -3.90
C LEU A 74 27.41 -0.02 -4.23
N VAL A 75 26.34 0.76 -4.37
CA VAL A 75 25.01 0.25 -4.75
C VAL A 75 25.06 -0.32 -6.18
N SER A 76 24.90 -1.63 -6.30
CA SER A 76 24.96 -2.37 -7.56
C SER A 76 23.58 -2.63 -8.17
N ALA A 77 22.56 -2.80 -7.34
CA ALA A 77 21.16 -2.96 -7.76
C ALA A 77 20.18 -2.72 -6.61
N ILE A 78 18.96 -2.32 -6.95
CA ILE A 78 17.83 -2.20 -6.01
C ILE A 78 16.68 -3.01 -6.60
N TYR A 79 16.37 -4.16 -6.00
CA TYR A 79 15.36 -5.08 -6.51
C TYR A 79 14.01 -4.86 -5.82
N PHE A 80 12.94 -4.74 -6.61
CA PHE A 80 11.56 -4.66 -6.14
C PHE A 80 10.72 -5.81 -6.68
N ASP A 81 9.82 -6.32 -5.85
CA ASP A 81 8.84 -7.33 -6.24
C ASP A 81 8.00 -6.83 -7.42
N SER A 82 7.75 -7.72 -8.38
CA SER A 82 6.79 -7.47 -9.46
C SER A 82 5.80 -8.64 -9.62
N PHE A 83 6.13 -9.79 -9.04
CA PHE A 83 5.28 -10.98 -9.03
C PHE A 83 5.45 -11.70 -7.70
N LEU A 84 4.34 -12.09 -7.08
CA LEU A 84 4.38 -12.81 -5.81
C LEU A 84 3.89 -14.25 -6.01
N PRO A 85 4.64 -15.26 -5.53
CA PRO A 85 4.29 -16.67 -5.67
C PRO A 85 2.91 -17.03 -5.14
N ALA A 86 2.27 -18.02 -5.76
CA ALA A 86 0.96 -18.50 -5.32
C ALA A 86 1.01 -19.08 -3.89
N SER A 87 2.13 -19.72 -3.53
CA SER A 87 2.38 -20.27 -2.19
C SER A 87 2.30 -19.21 -1.09
N LYS A 88 2.62 -17.94 -1.40
CA LYS A 88 2.59 -16.82 -0.44
C LYS A 88 1.21 -16.15 -0.27
N ARG A 89 0.18 -16.66 -0.95
CA ARG A 89 -1.19 -16.12 -0.85
C ARG A 89 -1.73 -16.13 0.59
N PRO A 90 -1.60 -17.21 1.39
CA PRO A 90 -2.07 -17.23 2.78
C PRO A 90 -1.46 -16.11 3.64
N GLU A 91 -0.15 -15.87 3.50
CA GLU A 91 0.60 -14.86 4.25
C GLU A 91 0.09 -13.45 3.93
N ARG A 92 -0.23 -13.18 2.66
CA ARG A 92 -0.82 -11.89 2.27
C ARG A 92 -2.17 -11.66 2.92
N ILE A 93 -3.04 -12.68 2.89
CA ILE A 93 -4.36 -12.60 3.51
C ILE A 93 -4.21 -12.39 5.02
N GLN A 94 -3.30 -13.11 5.67
CA GLN A 94 -3.02 -12.92 7.10
C GLN A 94 -2.51 -11.51 7.42
N ARG A 95 -1.58 -10.97 6.61
CA ARG A 95 -1.10 -9.58 6.74
C ARG A 95 -2.24 -8.58 6.57
N LEU A 96 -3.11 -8.78 5.57
CA LEU A 96 -4.26 -7.93 5.29
C LEU A 96 -5.32 -7.97 6.40
N ILE A 97 -5.59 -9.16 6.95
CA ILE A 97 -6.46 -9.33 8.12
C ILE A 97 -5.84 -8.64 9.34
N LYS A 98 -4.52 -8.75 9.54
CA LYS A 98 -3.82 -8.05 10.62
C LYS A 98 -3.97 -6.53 10.48
N SER A 99 -3.67 -5.96 9.31
CA SER A 99 -3.85 -4.53 9.03
C SER A 99 -5.30 -4.07 9.25
N SER A 100 -6.28 -4.89 8.85
CA SER A 100 -7.70 -4.61 9.08
C SER A 100 -8.05 -4.60 10.56
N ARG A 101 -7.54 -5.56 11.34
CA ARG A 101 -7.70 -5.60 12.81
C ARG A 101 -7.05 -4.39 13.48
N ASP A 102 -5.85 -4.01 13.04
CA ASP A 102 -5.12 -2.88 13.61
C ASP A 102 -5.83 -1.56 13.31
N LEU A 103 -6.39 -1.38 12.10
CA LEU A 103 -7.24 -0.24 11.75
C LEU A 103 -8.52 -0.19 12.60
N ILE A 104 -9.19 -1.32 12.83
CA ILE A 104 -10.37 -1.40 13.71
C ILE A 104 -10.00 -1.00 15.13
N LYS A 105 -8.90 -1.54 15.68
CA LYS A 105 -8.41 -1.15 17.02
C LYS A 105 -8.08 0.32 17.10
N TYR A 106 -7.44 0.88 16.07
CA TYR A 106 -7.12 2.29 15.98
C TYR A 106 -8.38 3.16 15.96
N HIS A 107 -9.38 2.79 15.15
CA HIS A 107 -10.70 3.45 15.14
C HIS A 107 -11.39 3.37 16.51
N SER A 108 -11.40 2.21 17.16
CA SER A 108 -11.97 2.04 18.50
C SER A 108 -11.24 2.84 19.59
N ALA A 109 -9.93 3.08 19.45
CA ALA A 109 -9.17 3.92 20.35
C ALA A 109 -9.47 5.43 20.19
N TYR A 110 -9.98 5.82 19.01
CA TYR A 110 -10.21 7.21 18.62
C TYR A 110 -11.60 7.41 17.99
N PRO A 111 -12.71 7.10 18.69
CA PRO A 111 -14.05 7.05 18.11
C PRO A 111 -14.59 8.42 17.68
N ALA A 112 -14.17 9.50 18.33
CA ALA A 112 -14.61 10.87 18.03
C ALA A 112 -13.77 11.55 16.92
N GLY A 113 -12.75 10.88 16.39
CA GLY A 113 -11.75 11.48 15.52
C GLY A 113 -10.33 11.18 16.00
N VAL A 114 -9.37 11.28 15.09
CA VAL A 114 -7.96 10.96 15.34
C VAL A 114 -7.26 12.06 16.13
N PRO A 115 -6.10 11.78 16.77
CA PRO A 115 -5.31 12.83 17.40
C PRO A 115 -4.90 13.92 16.40
N GLY A 116 -5.07 15.19 16.77
CA GLY A 116 -4.59 16.32 15.97
C GLY A 116 -3.07 16.45 15.95
N THR A 117 -2.57 17.37 15.11
CA THR A 117 -1.14 17.66 14.97
C THR A 117 -0.59 18.42 16.18
N SER A 118 0.56 18.02 16.69
CA SER A 118 1.29 18.80 17.68
C SER A 118 2.08 19.91 16.98
N SER A 119 1.81 21.19 17.31
CA SER A 119 2.46 22.37 16.71
C SER A 119 4.01 22.33 16.70
N ARG A 120 4.65 21.52 17.56
CA ARG A 120 6.11 21.35 17.62
C ARG A 120 6.71 20.42 16.55
N HIS A 121 5.90 19.68 15.80
CA HIS A 121 6.36 18.71 14.78
C HIS A 121 5.71 18.92 13.41
N ALA A 122 5.23 20.13 13.13
CA ALA A 122 4.81 20.56 11.79
C ALA A 122 5.99 20.64 10.78
N ALA A 123 7.08 19.91 11.02
CA ALA A 123 8.22 19.85 10.14
C ALA A 123 7.97 18.73 9.12
N GLY A 124 7.26 19.07 8.04
CA GLY A 124 7.37 18.34 6.77
C GLY A 124 8.79 18.38 6.18
N ASP A 125 9.72 19.07 6.84
CA ASP A 125 11.09 19.39 6.38
C ASP A 125 12.19 19.26 7.45
N ALA A 126 11.93 18.55 8.56
CA ALA A 126 13.01 18.26 9.50
C ALA A 126 14.09 17.40 8.83
N ASP A 127 15.36 17.67 9.17
CA ASP A 127 16.48 16.82 8.80
C ASP A 127 16.25 15.42 9.40
N VAL A 128 16.20 14.41 8.53
CA VAL A 128 15.95 13.03 8.95
C VAL A 128 17.28 12.41 9.28
N ASP A 129 17.45 12.06 10.55
CA ASP A 129 18.58 11.24 10.98
C ASP A 129 18.54 9.88 10.25
N LEU A 130 19.51 9.70 9.34
CA LEU A 130 19.62 8.56 8.45
C LEU A 130 20.16 7.30 9.16
N PHE A 131 20.87 7.46 10.28
CA PHE A 131 21.56 6.40 11.02
C PHE A 131 21.40 6.57 12.54
N PRO A 132 20.16 6.47 13.04
CA PRO A 132 19.89 6.76 14.43
C PRO A 132 20.50 5.76 15.41
N SER A 133 20.98 6.27 16.54
CA SER A 133 21.61 5.47 17.61
C SER A 133 20.66 4.52 18.35
N ALA A 134 19.35 4.78 18.34
CA ALA A 134 18.35 3.92 18.97
C ALA A 134 16.98 4.02 18.30
N TRP A 135 16.25 2.90 18.17
CA TRP A 135 14.88 2.88 17.66
C TRP A 135 13.84 3.13 18.78
N PRO A 136 12.80 3.97 18.55
CA PRO A 136 11.81 4.26 19.58
C PRO A 136 11.00 2.99 19.93
N ALA A 137 10.80 2.74 21.22
CA ALA A 137 9.89 1.68 21.67
C ALA A 137 8.44 2.02 21.30
N GLU A 138 7.75 1.11 20.60
CA GLU A 138 6.35 1.29 20.24
C GLU A 138 5.44 0.98 21.44
N ARG A 139 4.59 1.94 21.84
CA ARG A 139 3.69 1.76 23.00
C ARG A 139 2.23 2.13 22.74
N LYS A 140 1.86 2.60 21.54
CA LYS A 140 0.50 3.08 21.23
C LYS A 140 -0.01 2.56 19.90
N ALA A 141 -1.34 2.54 19.76
CA ALA A 141 -2.01 2.22 18.49
C ALA A 141 -1.59 3.25 17.42
N GLN A 142 -1.15 2.76 16.27
CA GLN A 142 -0.64 3.59 15.18
C GLN A 142 -1.59 3.52 13.99
N PRO A 143 -1.70 4.59 13.18
CA PRO A 143 -2.36 4.50 11.90
C PRO A 143 -1.59 3.51 10.99
N PRO A 144 -2.27 2.87 10.04
CA PRO A 144 -1.62 2.06 9.00
C PRO A 144 -0.57 2.88 8.24
N ALA A 145 0.45 2.22 7.70
CA ALA A 145 1.45 2.88 6.84
C ALA A 145 0.81 3.61 5.65
N PRO A 146 1.44 4.69 5.12
CA PRO A 146 0.96 5.36 3.91
C PRO A 146 0.71 4.36 2.76
N PRO A 147 -0.46 4.41 2.10
CA PRO A 147 -0.89 3.35 1.18
C PRO A 147 0.02 3.18 -0.04
N PHE A 148 0.67 4.26 -0.48
CA PHE A 148 1.52 4.26 -1.69
C PHE A 148 3.01 4.34 -1.37
N LEU A 149 3.44 3.88 -0.17
CA LEU A 149 4.83 3.90 0.28
C LEU A 149 5.82 3.37 -0.78
N VAL A 150 5.60 2.12 -1.23
CA VAL A 150 6.52 1.46 -2.16
C VAL A 150 6.50 2.14 -3.55
N PRO A 151 5.33 2.40 -4.18
CA PRO A 151 5.27 3.18 -5.42
C PRO A 151 5.95 4.56 -5.33
N ALA A 152 5.77 5.30 -4.23
CA ALA A 152 6.38 6.62 -4.07
C ALA A 152 7.92 6.56 -4.06
N ILE A 153 8.49 5.56 -3.39
CA ILE A 153 9.94 5.35 -3.35
C ILE A 153 10.46 4.90 -4.70
N ILE A 154 9.75 3.99 -5.40
CA ILE A 154 10.12 3.59 -6.76
C ILE A 154 10.12 4.80 -7.70
N ASP A 155 9.08 5.63 -7.69
CA ASP A 155 8.96 6.82 -8.54
C ASP A 155 10.12 7.80 -8.28
N ALA A 156 10.44 8.06 -7.01
CA ALA A 156 11.56 8.93 -6.63
C ALA A 156 12.92 8.36 -7.07
N LEU A 157 13.17 7.08 -6.81
CA LEU A 157 14.44 6.43 -7.18
C LEU A 157 14.63 6.36 -8.70
N ARG A 158 13.58 6.04 -9.47
CA ARG A 158 13.62 6.03 -10.94
C ARG A 158 13.89 7.42 -11.52
N SER A 159 13.39 8.46 -10.86
CA SER A 159 13.61 9.86 -11.25
C SER A 159 15.01 10.38 -10.85
N SER A 160 15.74 9.64 -10.00
CA SER A 160 17.11 9.99 -9.62
C SER A 160 18.08 9.70 -10.78
N PRO A 161 18.88 10.69 -11.22
CA PRO A 161 19.93 10.45 -12.22
C PRO A 161 20.96 9.41 -11.78
N GLU A 162 21.23 9.33 -10.47
CA GLU A 162 22.27 8.47 -9.90
C GLU A 162 21.79 7.02 -9.73
N PHE A 163 20.54 6.83 -9.29
CA PHE A 163 20.04 5.50 -8.90
C PHE A 163 18.99 4.92 -9.87
N GLY A 164 18.43 5.72 -10.77
CA GLY A 164 17.28 5.29 -11.57
C GLY A 164 17.54 4.05 -12.42
N HIS A 165 18.74 3.93 -12.99
CA HIS A 165 19.16 2.78 -13.79
C HIS A 165 19.43 1.51 -12.96
N LEU A 166 19.58 1.64 -11.64
CA LEU A 166 19.83 0.56 -10.69
C LEU A 166 18.52 -0.04 -10.12
N VAL A 167 17.38 0.64 -10.28
CA VAL A 167 16.07 0.14 -9.87
C VAL A 167 15.62 -0.96 -10.84
N LYS A 168 15.32 -2.15 -10.30
CA LYS A 168 14.90 -3.33 -11.07
C LYS A 168 13.61 -3.90 -10.47
N LEU A 169 12.54 -3.90 -11.24
CA LEU A 169 11.37 -4.73 -10.93
C LEU A 169 11.63 -6.13 -11.47
N VAL A 170 11.51 -7.14 -10.61
CA VAL A 170 11.89 -8.52 -10.97
C VAL A 170 10.65 -9.40 -11.06
N PRO A 171 10.59 -10.37 -12.00
CA PRO A 171 9.41 -11.22 -12.22
C PRO A 171 9.16 -12.24 -11.10
N GLY A 172 9.58 -11.95 -9.87
CA GLY A 172 9.35 -12.73 -8.67
C GLY A 172 9.56 -11.83 -7.45
N GLU A 173 9.96 -12.43 -6.35
CA GLU A 173 10.33 -11.71 -5.13
C GLU A 173 11.75 -11.16 -5.23
N ALA A 174 11.97 -9.96 -4.68
CA ALA A 174 13.26 -9.29 -4.66
C ALA A 174 14.35 -10.16 -3.99
N ASP A 175 14.01 -10.88 -2.91
CA ASP A 175 14.95 -11.70 -2.13
C ASP A 175 15.76 -12.67 -3.00
N GLY A 176 15.08 -13.45 -3.84
CA GLY A 176 15.74 -14.43 -4.70
C GLY A 176 16.67 -13.78 -5.74
N PHE A 177 16.36 -12.55 -6.19
CA PHE A 177 17.19 -11.80 -7.13
C PHE A 177 18.38 -11.13 -6.42
N CYS A 178 18.17 -10.58 -5.22
CA CYS A 178 19.24 -10.12 -4.35
C CYS A 178 20.26 -11.23 -4.07
N ALA A 179 19.77 -12.40 -3.65
CA ALA A 179 20.60 -13.56 -3.36
C ALA A 179 21.38 -14.04 -4.59
N ARG A 180 20.71 -14.17 -5.74
CA ARG A 180 21.35 -14.56 -7.00
C ARG A 180 22.45 -13.58 -7.41
N HIS A 181 22.19 -12.27 -7.28
CA HIS A 181 23.18 -11.24 -7.61
C HIS A 181 24.44 -11.40 -6.75
N VAL A 182 24.29 -11.48 -5.43
CA VAL A 182 25.42 -11.62 -4.51
C VAL A 182 26.14 -12.96 -4.68
N ARG A 183 25.42 -14.05 -4.95
CA ARG A 183 26.04 -15.35 -5.26
C ARG A 183 26.96 -15.28 -6.47
N GLN A 184 26.60 -14.49 -7.49
CA GLN A 184 27.35 -14.38 -8.75
C GLN A 184 28.50 -13.36 -8.68
N HIS A 185 28.34 -12.27 -7.92
CA HIS A 185 29.26 -11.13 -7.96
C HIS A 185 29.96 -10.86 -6.62
N GLY A 186 29.60 -11.60 -5.56
CA GLY A 186 29.98 -11.30 -4.18
C GLY A 186 29.25 -10.06 -3.62
N GLY A 187 29.65 -9.63 -2.43
CA GLY A 187 29.11 -8.43 -1.77
C GLY A 187 28.07 -8.72 -0.69
N LEU A 188 27.27 -7.71 -0.36
CA LEU A 188 26.31 -7.75 0.74
C LEU A 188 24.88 -7.47 0.24
N VAL A 189 23.91 -8.18 0.80
CA VAL A 189 22.49 -7.82 0.68
C VAL A 189 22.08 -6.96 1.87
N LEU A 190 21.50 -5.79 1.61
CA LEU A 190 20.88 -4.95 2.63
C LEU A 190 19.37 -5.19 2.66
N THR A 191 18.84 -5.66 3.79
CA THR A 191 17.42 -6.09 3.92
C THR A 191 16.88 -5.90 5.35
N SER A 192 15.60 -6.18 5.55
CA SER A 192 14.94 -6.38 6.85
C SER A 192 14.23 -7.75 6.95
N ASP A 193 14.45 -8.63 5.97
CA ASP A 193 13.88 -9.96 5.88
C ASP A 193 14.93 -11.04 6.21
N SER A 194 14.63 -11.90 7.18
CA SER A 194 15.54 -12.97 7.59
C SER A 194 15.55 -14.14 6.61
N ASP A 195 14.60 -14.23 5.68
CA ASP A 195 14.57 -15.29 4.66
C ASP A 195 15.82 -15.25 3.77
N LEU A 196 16.43 -14.07 3.58
CA LEU A 196 17.69 -13.90 2.85
C LEU A 196 18.89 -14.65 3.46
N LEU A 197 18.83 -15.02 4.74
CA LEU A 197 19.86 -15.86 5.38
C LEU A 197 19.78 -17.33 4.95
N VAL A 198 18.67 -17.75 4.36
CA VAL A 198 18.38 -19.14 3.95
C VAL A 198 18.81 -19.40 2.50
N TYR A 199 18.83 -18.35 1.68
CA TYR A 199 19.32 -18.43 0.31
C TYR A 199 20.83 -18.72 0.23
N ASP A 200 21.25 -19.32 -0.89
CA ASP A 200 22.67 -19.44 -1.22
C ASP A 200 23.21 -18.09 -1.73
N LEU A 201 24.06 -17.45 -0.91
CA LEU A 201 24.74 -16.19 -1.21
C LEU A 201 26.17 -16.40 -1.73
N GLY A 202 26.58 -17.65 -2.00
CA GLY A 202 27.96 -17.99 -2.34
C GLY A 202 28.90 -18.03 -1.13
N GLN A 203 30.20 -18.13 -1.40
CA GLN A 203 31.21 -18.37 -0.35
C GLN A 203 31.53 -17.14 0.50
N THR A 204 31.36 -15.95 -0.06
CA THR A 204 31.74 -14.67 0.56
C THR A 204 30.56 -13.70 0.70
N GLY A 205 29.39 -14.06 0.17
CA GLY A 205 28.21 -13.22 0.25
C GLY A 205 27.65 -13.16 1.67
N GLY A 206 27.13 -11.99 2.04
CA GLY A 206 26.58 -11.76 3.37
C GLY A 206 25.30 -10.94 3.36
N VAL A 207 24.64 -10.92 4.51
CA VAL A 207 23.44 -10.10 4.77
C VAL A 207 23.75 -9.08 5.85
N VAL A 208 23.30 -7.85 5.65
CA VAL A 208 23.28 -6.79 6.66
C VAL A 208 21.85 -6.30 6.83
N PHE A 209 21.37 -6.24 8.07
CA PHE A 209 20.04 -5.74 8.35
C PHE A 209 20.03 -4.22 8.41
N LEU A 210 19.13 -3.57 7.66
CA LEU A 210 19.03 -2.12 7.51
C LEU A 210 18.92 -1.39 8.86
N ALA A 211 18.15 -1.95 9.78
CA ALA A 211 17.94 -1.37 11.11
C ALA A 211 19.18 -1.37 12.02
N ASP A 212 20.20 -2.18 11.68
CA ASP A 212 21.42 -2.35 12.49
C ASP A 212 22.61 -1.55 11.96
N ILE A 213 22.43 -0.86 10.82
CA ILE A 213 23.47 -0.02 10.25
C ILE A 213 23.57 1.26 11.10
N ALA A 214 24.72 1.44 11.72
CA ALA A 214 25.07 2.67 12.43
C ALA A 214 26.16 3.41 11.66
N ALA A 215 26.13 4.75 11.73
CA ALA A 215 27.20 5.58 11.21
C ALA A 215 28.10 6.03 12.36
N ASP A 216 29.41 6.00 12.11
CA ASP A 216 30.39 6.70 12.92
C ASP A 216 30.63 8.07 12.27
N GLU A 217 30.24 9.13 12.97
CA GLU A 217 30.37 10.50 12.48
C GLU A 217 31.83 10.95 12.39
N GLU A 218 32.73 10.43 13.23
CA GLU A 218 34.15 10.81 13.24
C GLU A 218 34.88 10.17 12.06
N THR A 219 34.67 8.87 11.85
CA THR A 219 35.37 8.13 10.79
C THR A 219 34.65 8.15 9.44
N GLN A 220 33.40 8.63 9.40
CA GLN A 220 32.54 8.57 8.22
C GLN A 220 32.36 7.15 7.68
N ARG A 221 32.50 6.13 8.54
CA ARG A 221 32.32 4.72 8.20
C ARG A 221 31.00 4.21 8.77
N LEU A 222 30.53 3.10 8.19
CA LEU A 222 29.35 2.40 8.68
C LEU A 222 29.76 1.16 9.45
N TRP A 223 29.01 0.84 10.49
CA TRP A 223 29.15 -0.36 11.28
C TRP A 223 27.84 -1.16 11.25
N ALA A 224 27.93 -2.47 11.06
CA ALA A 224 26.77 -3.34 11.21
C ALA A 224 27.19 -4.79 11.49
N PRO A 225 26.32 -5.61 12.11
CA PRO A 225 26.48 -7.05 12.12
C PRO A 225 26.36 -7.62 10.70
N GLN A 226 27.39 -8.33 10.26
CA GLN A 226 27.44 -9.02 8.97
C GLN A 226 27.14 -10.51 9.17
N TYR A 227 26.13 -11.01 8.47
CA TYR A 227 25.72 -12.40 8.54
C TYR A 227 26.21 -13.12 7.28
N ILE A 228 27.31 -13.85 7.38
CA ILE A 228 27.87 -14.63 6.27
C ILE A 228 27.44 -16.09 6.45
N PRO A 229 26.48 -16.60 5.65
CA PRO A 229 25.89 -17.93 5.82
C PRO A 229 26.90 -19.06 5.99
N VAL A 230 27.96 -19.07 5.17
CA VAL A 230 29.02 -20.10 5.21
C VAL A 230 29.81 -20.05 6.52
N HIS A 231 30.10 -18.86 7.05
CA HIS A 231 30.81 -18.72 8.33
C HIS A 231 29.95 -19.16 9.49
N ILE A 232 28.66 -18.80 9.47
CA ILE A 232 27.69 -19.22 10.48
C ILE A 232 27.57 -20.75 10.49
N CYS A 233 27.40 -21.40 9.34
CA CYS A 233 27.38 -22.86 9.23
C CYS A 233 28.64 -23.50 9.83
N LYS A 234 29.83 -22.98 9.51
CA LYS A 234 31.10 -23.48 10.07
C LYS A 234 31.12 -23.39 11.59
N ARG A 235 30.75 -22.24 12.17
CA ARG A 235 30.71 -22.03 13.63
C ARG A 235 29.69 -22.93 14.34
N LEU A 236 28.56 -23.23 13.69
CA LEU A 236 27.54 -24.15 14.21
C LEU A 236 27.86 -25.64 13.96
N SER A 237 28.93 -25.94 13.22
CA SER A 237 29.24 -27.28 12.72
C SER A 237 28.10 -27.88 11.89
N LEU A 238 27.47 -27.06 11.06
CA LEU A 238 26.46 -27.45 10.09
C LEU A 238 27.07 -27.52 8.68
N LYS A 239 26.49 -28.35 7.81
CA LYS A 239 26.92 -28.45 6.41
C LYS A 239 26.66 -27.12 5.69
N PRO A 240 27.66 -26.48 5.04
CA PRO A 240 27.46 -25.18 4.38
C PRO A 240 26.32 -25.16 3.36
N GLU A 241 26.16 -26.25 2.60
CA GLU A 241 25.21 -26.32 1.50
C GLU A 241 23.75 -26.37 1.94
N ALA A 242 23.43 -27.02 3.07
CA ALA A 242 22.04 -27.26 3.50
C ALA A 242 21.76 -26.82 4.94
N GLY A 243 22.80 -26.50 5.72
CA GLY A 243 22.72 -26.34 7.17
C GLY A 243 21.77 -25.26 7.63
N LEU A 244 21.85 -24.06 7.06
CA LEU A 244 20.93 -22.98 7.41
C LEU A 244 19.51 -23.23 6.88
N ARG A 245 19.34 -23.95 5.76
CA ARG A 245 18.00 -24.36 5.29
C ARG A 245 17.34 -25.33 6.26
N SER A 246 18.06 -26.35 6.72
CA SER A 246 17.58 -27.27 7.75
C SER A 246 17.28 -26.54 9.06
N LEU A 247 18.15 -25.64 9.50
CA LEU A 247 17.95 -24.88 10.74
C LEU A 247 16.71 -23.98 10.65
N ALA A 248 16.55 -23.29 9.54
CA ALA A 248 15.43 -22.40 9.29
C ALA A 248 14.11 -23.16 9.20
N PHE A 249 14.11 -24.36 8.60
CA PHE A 249 12.96 -25.25 8.60
C PHE A 249 12.55 -25.66 10.02
N GLU A 250 13.48 -26.15 10.85
CA GLU A 250 13.20 -26.52 12.24
C GLU A 250 12.61 -25.35 13.05
N VAL A 251 13.21 -24.16 12.92
CA VAL A 251 12.74 -22.94 13.61
C VAL A 251 11.37 -22.48 13.10
N SER A 252 11.08 -22.65 11.81
CA SER A 252 9.80 -22.28 11.22
C SER A 252 8.65 -23.16 11.73
N ARG A 253 8.92 -24.45 11.98
CA ARG A 253 7.94 -25.41 12.52
C ARG A 253 7.68 -25.24 14.00
N ASP A 254 8.73 -24.97 14.77
CA ASP A 254 8.63 -24.73 16.21
C ASP A 254 9.40 -23.45 16.59
N PRO A 255 8.72 -22.28 16.58
CA PRO A 255 9.32 -21.00 16.96
C PRO A 255 9.78 -20.93 18.42
N HIS A 256 9.46 -21.92 19.25
CA HIS A 256 9.88 -21.98 20.66
C HIS A 256 11.18 -22.75 20.88
N LEU A 257 11.76 -23.36 19.84
CA LEU A 257 13.05 -24.03 19.95
C LEU A 257 14.15 -23.09 20.39
N THR A 258 15.03 -23.59 21.25
CA THR A 258 16.34 -22.96 21.44
C THR A 258 17.24 -23.24 20.24
N LEU A 259 18.22 -22.37 19.99
CA LEU A 259 19.22 -22.59 18.94
C LEU A 259 19.92 -23.95 19.08
N GLN A 260 20.32 -24.34 20.30
CA GLN A 260 21.02 -25.60 20.52
C GLN A 260 20.16 -26.80 20.09
N GLN A 261 18.90 -26.82 20.50
CA GLN A 261 17.97 -27.88 20.09
C GLN A 261 17.81 -27.91 18.57
N ALA A 262 17.59 -26.76 17.92
CA ALA A 262 17.43 -26.70 16.47
C ALA A 262 18.68 -27.23 15.73
N VAL A 263 19.89 -26.89 16.20
CA VAL A 263 21.16 -27.39 15.65
C VAL A 263 21.32 -28.90 15.86
N GLU A 264 20.97 -29.43 17.03
CA GLU A 264 21.00 -30.86 17.31
C GLU A 264 20.05 -31.64 16.38
N ARG A 265 18.83 -31.13 16.15
CA ARG A 265 17.87 -31.72 15.20
C ARG A 265 18.40 -31.73 13.76
N CYS A 266 19.05 -30.64 13.35
CA CYS A 266 19.71 -30.56 12.04
C CYS A 266 20.82 -31.60 11.88
N LYS A 267 21.67 -31.77 12.89
CA LYS A 267 22.77 -32.75 12.88
C LYS A 267 22.26 -34.19 12.89
N ALA A 268 21.15 -34.44 13.58
CA ALA A 268 20.48 -35.73 13.61
C ALA A 268 19.70 -36.06 12.33
N GLY A 269 19.53 -35.11 11.40
CA GLY A 269 18.77 -35.32 10.16
C GLY A 269 17.27 -35.51 10.39
N GLN A 270 16.71 -34.94 11.46
CA GLN A 270 15.28 -35.08 11.77
C GLN A 270 14.39 -34.43 10.70
N ALA A 271 14.74 -33.23 10.23
CA ALA A 271 14.06 -32.54 9.12
C ALA A 271 13.93 -33.42 7.86
N THR A 272 14.98 -34.16 7.51
CA THR A 272 15.06 -35.00 6.31
C THR A 272 14.43 -36.38 6.46
N SER A 273 14.03 -36.81 7.66
CA SER A 273 13.57 -38.19 7.90
C SER A 273 12.11 -38.29 8.34
N ALA A 274 11.62 -37.35 9.16
CA ALA A 274 10.24 -37.40 9.68
C ALA A 274 9.24 -36.61 8.83
N THR A 275 9.71 -35.65 8.04
CA THR A 275 8.89 -34.70 7.27
C THR A 275 9.59 -34.32 5.97
N GLU A 276 10.00 -35.33 5.20
CA GLU A 276 10.79 -35.15 3.98
C GLU A 276 10.06 -34.28 2.94
N ASP A 277 8.75 -34.50 2.74
CA ASP A 277 7.92 -33.71 1.81
C ASP A 277 7.82 -32.23 2.25
N GLU A 278 7.50 -31.96 3.52
CA GLU A 278 7.41 -30.58 4.05
C GLU A 278 8.76 -29.86 3.97
N TYR A 279 9.86 -30.58 4.22
CA TYR A 279 11.21 -30.04 4.11
C TYR A 279 11.57 -29.73 2.66
N SER A 280 11.24 -30.63 1.73
CA SER A 280 11.46 -30.41 0.31
C SER A 280 10.69 -29.19 -0.19
N ASP A 281 9.39 -29.10 0.14
CA ASP A 281 8.55 -27.95 -0.20
C ASP A 281 9.13 -26.64 0.34
N PHE A 282 9.61 -26.64 1.59
CA PHE A 282 10.25 -25.48 2.20
C PHE A 282 11.55 -25.10 1.47
N VAL A 283 12.41 -26.06 1.16
CA VAL A 283 13.70 -25.82 0.51
C VAL A 283 13.52 -25.32 -0.92
N ASP A 284 12.53 -25.84 -1.65
CA ASP A 284 12.24 -25.46 -3.03
C ASP A 284 11.89 -23.98 -3.17
N LEU A 285 11.31 -23.36 -2.14
CA LEU A 285 11.07 -21.90 -2.10
C LEU A 285 12.35 -21.08 -2.31
N TYR A 286 13.51 -21.62 -1.91
CA TYR A 286 14.81 -20.92 -1.97
C TYR A 286 15.68 -21.38 -3.14
N LEU A 287 15.54 -22.64 -3.57
CA LEU A 287 16.30 -23.20 -4.69
C LEU A 287 15.69 -22.88 -6.06
N SER A 288 14.36 -22.97 -6.14
CA SER A 288 13.60 -22.83 -7.38
C SER A 288 12.41 -21.88 -7.16
N PRO A 289 12.65 -20.61 -6.78
CA PRO A 289 11.57 -19.67 -6.47
C PRO A 289 10.67 -19.46 -7.70
N GLU A 290 9.36 -19.37 -7.47
CA GLU A 290 8.39 -19.11 -8.53
C GLU A 290 8.64 -17.73 -9.14
N VAL A 291 8.81 -17.68 -10.47
CA VAL A 291 8.97 -16.45 -11.25
C VAL A 291 8.03 -16.48 -12.46
N ALA A 292 7.55 -15.31 -12.86
CA ALA A 292 6.85 -15.13 -14.13
C ALA A 292 7.81 -15.35 -15.32
N SER A 293 7.27 -15.68 -16.50
CA SER A 293 8.10 -16.01 -17.65
C SER A 293 8.85 -14.77 -18.18
N LYS A 294 10.05 -14.98 -18.74
CA LYS A 294 10.91 -13.88 -19.23
C LYS A 294 10.24 -13.07 -20.35
N LEU A 295 9.43 -13.72 -21.20
CA LEU A 295 8.69 -13.07 -22.29
C LEU A 295 7.64 -12.06 -21.80
N GLU A 296 7.14 -12.26 -20.57
CA GLU A 296 6.12 -11.39 -19.94
C GLU A 296 6.75 -10.23 -19.15
N ALA A 297 8.03 -10.34 -18.76
CA ALA A 297 8.67 -9.47 -17.78
C ALA A 297 9.31 -8.20 -18.37
N ASP A 298 9.76 -8.21 -19.62
CA ASP A 298 10.56 -7.11 -20.21
C ASP A 298 9.76 -5.79 -20.32
N HIS A 299 8.44 -5.87 -20.32
CA HIS A 299 7.52 -4.71 -20.45
C HIS A 299 6.93 -4.24 -19.11
N VAL A 300 7.20 -4.97 -18.03
CA VAL A 300 6.62 -4.76 -16.70
C VAL A 300 7.50 -3.86 -15.82
N LEU A 301 8.72 -3.56 -16.29
CA LEU A 301 9.75 -2.79 -15.59
C LEU A 301 9.35 -1.37 -15.19
N LEU A 302 8.20 -0.87 -15.64
CA LEU A 302 7.67 0.47 -15.35
C LEU A 302 6.38 0.49 -14.52
N LEU A 303 5.80 -0.68 -14.23
CA LEU A 303 4.55 -0.78 -13.48
C LEU A 303 4.78 -0.60 -11.97
N ASP A 304 3.72 -0.32 -11.21
CA ASP A 304 3.75 -0.47 -9.76
C ASP A 304 3.72 -1.97 -9.40
N PRO A 305 4.35 -2.39 -8.29
CA PRO A 305 4.43 -3.81 -7.92
C PRO A 305 3.11 -4.58 -7.94
N ARG A 306 2.02 -3.98 -7.43
CA ARG A 306 0.69 -4.62 -7.37
C ARG A 306 0.01 -4.69 -8.74
N ILE A 307 0.24 -3.69 -9.60
CA ILE A 307 -0.30 -3.65 -10.98
C ILE A 307 0.48 -4.63 -11.86
N SER A 308 1.80 -4.67 -11.69
CA SER A 308 2.68 -5.66 -12.29
C SER A 308 2.20 -7.08 -12.01
N GLU A 309 1.89 -7.38 -10.75
CA GLU A 309 1.51 -8.74 -10.37
C GLU A 309 0.24 -9.20 -11.08
N ILE A 310 -0.80 -8.38 -11.10
CA ILE A 310 -2.05 -8.72 -11.80
C ILE A 310 -1.84 -8.80 -13.33
N VAL A 311 -0.99 -7.95 -13.91
CA VAL A 311 -0.60 -8.04 -15.33
C VAL A 311 0.07 -9.38 -15.61
N LEU A 312 1.11 -9.74 -14.86
CA LEU A 312 1.84 -10.99 -15.06
C LEU A 312 0.95 -12.22 -14.83
N ARG A 313 0.10 -12.22 -13.79
CA ARG A 313 -0.90 -13.27 -13.57
C ARG A 313 -1.92 -13.35 -14.70
N SER A 314 -2.26 -12.21 -15.31
CA SER A 314 -3.18 -12.19 -16.44
C SER A 314 -2.58 -12.88 -17.67
N LEU A 315 -1.29 -12.67 -17.95
CA LEU A 315 -0.62 -13.21 -19.13
C LEU A 315 -0.30 -14.71 -19.02
N LYS A 316 -0.08 -15.22 -17.79
CA LYS A 316 0.30 -16.62 -17.49
C LYS A 316 -0.66 -17.66 -18.10
N THR A 317 -1.91 -17.28 -18.41
CA THR A 317 -2.93 -18.15 -19.02
C THR A 317 -2.73 -18.40 -20.53
N LYS A 318 -1.75 -17.76 -21.19
CA LYS A 318 -1.43 -17.99 -22.62
C LYS A 318 -0.62 -19.27 -22.92
N GLY A 319 -0.53 -20.20 -21.96
CA GLY A 319 -0.06 -21.57 -22.23
C GLY A 319 1.45 -21.69 -22.41
N ILE A 320 2.23 -21.36 -21.38
CA ILE A 320 3.54 -21.97 -21.14
C ILE A 320 3.63 -22.26 -19.64
N ALA A 321 3.22 -23.48 -19.28
CA ALA A 321 3.51 -24.02 -17.96
C ALA A 321 5.03 -23.99 -17.77
N THR A 322 5.52 -23.13 -16.89
CA THR A 322 6.85 -23.31 -16.32
C THR A 322 6.79 -24.64 -15.58
N THR A 323 7.50 -25.62 -16.13
CA THR A 323 7.71 -26.94 -15.55
C THR A 323 8.33 -26.79 -14.18
N SER A 324 7.54 -26.95 -13.12
CA SER A 324 8.04 -27.54 -11.88
C SER A 324 7.87 -29.06 -12.04
N PRO A 325 8.95 -29.83 -12.29
CA PRO A 325 8.88 -31.27 -12.32
C PRO A 325 8.82 -31.77 -10.87
N GLY A 326 7.64 -31.71 -10.26
CA GLY A 326 7.52 -32.14 -8.86
C GLY A 326 6.34 -31.56 -8.12
N ASN A 327 5.13 -31.57 -8.67
CA ASN A 327 3.96 -31.60 -7.80
C ASN A 327 2.86 -32.48 -8.38
N LYS A 328 2.83 -33.73 -7.90
CA LYS A 328 1.73 -34.65 -8.11
C LYS A 328 0.53 -34.13 -7.34
N THR A 329 -0.61 -34.04 -8.03
CA THR A 329 -1.96 -33.99 -7.44
C THR A 329 -2.23 -32.84 -6.48
N ILE A 330 -2.29 -31.61 -7.01
CA ILE A 330 -3.34 -30.69 -6.58
C ILE A 330 -4.43 -30.76 -7.64
N SER A 331 -5.61 -31.17 -7.19
CA SER A 331 -6.82 -31.35 -7.97
C SER A 331 -7.01 -30.24 -9.01
N LYS A 332 -7.31 -30.64 -10.26
CA LYS A 332 -8.19 -29.88 -11.16
C LYS A 332 -9.47 -29.54 -10.38
N ARG A 333 -9.52 -28.39 -9.75
CA ARG A 333 -10.72 -27.76 -9.22
C ARG A 333 -10.68 -26.35 -9.77
N ASP A 334 -11.56 -26.07 -10.74
CA ASP A 334 -12.40 -24.89 -10.97
C ASP A 334 -12.01 -23.47 -10.42
N ASP A 335 -10.80 -23.23 -9.95
CA ASP A 335 -10.33 -21.96 -9.34
C ASP A 335 -9.29 -21.23 -10.22
N ASP A 336 -8.97 -21.77 -11.39
CA ASP A 336 -7.89 -21.29 -12.29
C ASP A 336 -8.25 -20.00 -13.08
N ASP A 337 -9.48 -19.50 -12.95
CA ASP A 337 -9.99 -18.33 -13.69
C ASP A 337 -10.17 -17.04 -12.87
N ALA A 338 -10.06 -17.11 -11.53
CA ALA A 338 -10.26 -15.93 -10.68
C ALA A 338 -8.95 -15.15 -10.47
N LEU A 339 -8.77 -14.06 -11.21
CA LEU A 339 -7.68 -13.12 -10.95
C LEU A 339 -7.94 -12.34 -9.66
N GLU A 340 -6.90 -12.19 -8.84
CA GLU A 340 -6.97 -11.46 -7.57
C GLU A 340 -6.17 -10.16 -7.65
N MET A 341 -6.79 -9.05 -7.23
CA MET A 341 -6.13 -7.77 -7.04
C MET A 341 -6.04 -7.44 -5.56
N PHE A 342 -4.81 -7.39 -5.03
CA PHE A 342 -4.55 -6.88 -3.69
C PHE A 342 -4.40 -5.37 -3.75
N LEU A 343 -5.44 -4.65 -3.34
CA LEU A 343 -5.45 -3.18 -3.36
C LEU A 343 -4.64 -2.60 -2.20
N PRO A 344 -3.98 -1.43 -2.39
CA PRO A 344 -3.31 -0.73 -1.31
C PRO A 344 -4.21 -0.56 -0.07
N PHE A 345 -3.61 -0.69 1.12
CA PHE A 345 -4.37 -0.61 2.36
C PHE A 345 -4.60 0.85 2.73
N LEU A 346 -5.84 1.35 2.56
CA LEU A 346 -6.20 2.73 2.84
C LEU A 346 -6.57 2.95 4.30
N LEU A 347 -6.34 4.16 4.81
CA LEU A 347 -6.87 4.63 6.09
C LEU A 347 -8.28 5.17 5.89
N ASP A 348 -9.26 4.28 5.80
CA ASP A 348 -10.67 4.62 5.68
C ASP A 348 -11.47 4.20 6.93
N CYS A 349 -12.55 4.91 7.25
CA CYS A 349 -13.40 4.57 8.41
C CYS A 349 -13.94 3.12 8.33
N PRO A 350 -13.68 2.25 9.33
CA PRO A 350 -14.20 0.88 9.35
C PRO A 350 -15.72 0.76 9.46
N ALA A 351 -16.40 1.80 9.96
CA ALA A 351 -17.86 1.83 10.07
C ALA A 351 -18.57 2.19 8.74
N ARG A 352 -17.80 2.53 7.69
CA ARG A 352 -18.32 2.88 6.35
C ARG A 352 -17.96 1.79 5.34
N THR A 353 -18.68 1.77 4.21
CA THR A 353 -18.27 0.98 3.04
C THR A 353 -16.83 1.31 2.65
N SER A 354 -16.08 0.38 2.08
CA SER A 354 -14.68 0.65 1.72
C SER A 354 -14.55 1.83 0.77
N ALA A 355 -13.53 2.66 0.99
CA ALA A 355 -13.20 3.80 0.14
C ALA A 355 -12.96 3.41 -1.34
N TRP A 356 -12.56 2.16 -1.59
CA TRP A 356 -12.40 1.62 -2.94
C TRP A 356 -13.71 1.53 -3.74
N GLU A 357 -14.87 1.55 -3.09
CA GLU A 357 -16.14 1.32 -3.80
C GLU A 357 -16.52 2.46 -4.76
N ALA A 358 -16.17 3.72 -4.45
CA ALA A 358 -16.52 4.88 -5.27
C ALA A 358 -15.90 4.79 -6.69
N SER A 359 -14.64 4.38 -6.77
CA SER A 359 -13.88 4.28 -8.03
C SER A 359 -13.94 2.91 -8.70
N LYS A 360 -14.94 2.09 -8.35
CA LYS A 360 -15.10 0.72 -8.87
C LYS A 360 -15.15 0.67 -10.40
N ALA A 361 -15.90 1.56 -11.04
CA ALA A 361 -16.06 1.57 -12.50
C ALA A 361 -14.72 1.78 -13.23
N THR A 362 -13.87 2.66 -12.70
CA THR A 362 -12.53 2.92 -13.25
C THR A 362 -11.65 1.67 -13.18
N ARG A 363 -11.71 0.90 -12.08
CA ARG A 363 -10.97 -0.37 -11.97
C ARG A 363 -11.54 -1.47 -12.85
N GLN A 364 -12.87 -1.55 -12.99
CA GLN A 364 -13.53 -2.48 -13.91
C GLN A 364 -13.07 -2.24 -15.37
N LEU A 365 -12.92 -0.99 -15.79
CA LEU A 365 -12.35 -0.66 -17.11
C LEU A 365 -10.90 -1.15 -17.22
N ALA A 366 -10.07 -0.94 -16.19
CA ALA A 366 -8.68 -1.44 -16.18
C ALA A 366 -8.62 -2.97 -16.30
N TYR A 367 -9.48 -3.69 -15.57
CA TYR A 367 -9.55 -5.15 -15.65
C TYR A 367 -10.07 -5.64 -17.01
N ALA A 368 -11.03 -4.95 -17.63
CA ALA A 368 -11.50 -5.30 -18.97
C ALA A 368 -10.41 -5.11 -20.04
N VAL A 369 -9.60 -4.04 -19.91
CA VAL A 369 -8.42 -3.86 -20.78
C VAL A 369 -7.42 -5.00 -20.57
N LEU A 370 -7.13 -5.41 -19.33
CA LEU A 370 -6.28 -6.57 -19.05
C LEU A 370 -6.83 -7.86 -19.66
N GLN A 371 -8.14 -8.10 -19.53
CA GLN A 371 -8.82 -9.26 -20.12
C GLN A 371 -8.62 -9.32 -21.64
N SER A 372 -8.68 -8.18 -22.33
CA SER A 372 -8.43 -8.11 -23.78
C SER A 372 -7.04 -8.63 -24.19
N LEU A 373 -6.06 -8.55 -23.30
CA LEU A 373 -4.70 -9.04 -23.53
C LEU A 373 -4.57 -10.55 -23.32
N ARG A 374 -5.47 -11.17 -22.54
CA ARG A 374 -5.45 -12.61 -22.23
C ARG A 374 -5.90 -13.46 -23.42
N GLY A 375 -6.89 -12.98 -24.18
CA GLY A 375 -7.55 -13.77 -25.23
C GLY A 375 -8.55 -14.82 -24.69
N SER A 376 -8.82 -14.80 -23.39
CA SER A 376 -9.88 -15.58 -22.72
C SER A 376 -10.69 -14.72 -21.76
N ASP A 377 -11.98 -15.01 -21.61
CA ASP A 377 -12.90 -14.22 -20.80
C ASP A 377 -12.72 -14.51 -19.30
N VAL A 378 -12.09 -13.58 -18.57
CA VAL A 378 -12.13 -13.56 -17.10
C VAL A 378 -13.50 -13.07 -16.66
N ILE A 379 -14.34 -13.96 -16.13
CA ILE A 379 -15.73 -13.60 -15.78
C ILE A 379 -15.77 -12.67 -14.55
N SER A 380 -14.81 -12.80 -13.63
CA SER A 380 -14.78 -12.04 -12.39
C SER A 380 -13.37 -11.76 -11.88
N MET A 381 -13.24 -10.62 -11.20
CA MET A 381 -12.04 -10.17 -10.50
C MET A 381 -12.31 -10.16 -9.01
N SER A 382 -11.43 -10.75 -8.20
CA SER A 382 -11.52 -10.62 -6.75
C SER A 382 -10.63 -9.50 -6.21
N GLU A 383 -11.24 -8.52 -5.55
CA GLU A 383 -10.51 -7.45 -4.86
C GLU A 383 -10.30 -7.79 -3.38
N MET A 384 -9.02 -7.95 -3.02
CA MET A 384 -8.56 -8.09 -1.65
C MET A 384 -8.36 -6.69 -1.04
N ARG A 385 -9.43 -6.18 -0.42
CA ARG A 385 -9.48 -4.92 0.35
C ARG A 385 -9.47 -5.22 1.86
N ARG A 386 -10.07 -4.39 2.72
CA ARG A 386 -10.20 -4.72 4.16
C ARG A 386 -10.90 -6.07 4.37
N LEU A 387 -10.30 -6.96 5.17
CA LEU A 387 -10.80 -8.31 5.47
C LEU A 387 -10.78 -8.56 6.98
N GLN A 388 -11.84 -9.17 7.52
CA GLN A 388 -11.92 -9.53 8.95
C GLN A 388 -11.54 -11.00 9.21
N SER A 389 -11.66 -11.85 8.20
CA SER A 389 -11.40 -13.29 8.25
C SER A 389 -10.83 -13.77 6.91
N MET A 390 -10.41 -15.04 6.86
CA MET A 390 -10.02 -15.69 5.60
C MET A 390 -11.23 -15.65 4.64
N SER A 391 -11.05 -15.03 3.49
CA SER A 391 -12.12 -14.75 2.53
C SER A 391 -11.54 -14.77 1.12
N SER A 392 -12.39 -15.05 0.14
CA SER A 392 -12.07 -14.93 -1.28
C SER A 392 -12.07 -13.48 -1.78
N GLY A 393 -12.32 -12.47 -0.94
CA GLY A 393 -12.31 -11.06 -1.34
C GLY A 393 -13.68 -10.54 -1.80
N THR A 394 -13.71 -9.34 -2.38
CA THR A 394 -14.92 -8.77 -2.99
C THR A 394 -14.91 -9.08 -4.48
N ASN A 395 -15.88 -9.85 -4.96
CA ASN A 395 -15.99 -10.20 -6.38
C ASN A 395 -16.58 -9.03 -7.20
N LEU A 396 -15.91 -8.69 -8.30
CA LEU A 396 -16.33 -7.69 -9.27
C LEU A 396 -16.53 -8.37 -10.62
N ALA A 397 -17.63 -8.03 -11.29
CA ALA A 397 -17.83 -8.41 -12.69
C ALA A 397 -16.86 -7.60 -13.57
N VAL A 398 -16.21 -8.28 -14.52
CA VAL A 398 -15.39 -7.61 -15.54
C VAL A 398 -16.29 -7.26 -16.72
N PRO A 399 -16.34 -5.99 -17.17
CA PRO A 399 -17.06 -5.61 -18.38
C PRO A 399 -16.62 -6.42 -19.59
N LYS A 400 -17.53 -6.65 -20.54
CA LYS A 400 -17.24 -7.38 -21.77
C LYS A 400 -16.30 -6.57 -22.66
N LEU A 401 -15.54 -7.25 -23.52
CA LEU A 401 -14.64 -6.61 -24.48
C LEU A 401 -15.34 -5.57 -25.36
N THR A 402 -16.61 -5.80 -25.71
CA THR A 402 -17.44 -4.88 -26.52
C THR A 402 -17.79 -3.58 -25.80
N GLU A 403 -17.70 -3.54 -24.47
CA GLU A 403 -18.05 -2.38 -23.64
C GLU A 403 -16.85 -1.47 -23.36
N ILE A 404 -15.62 -1.93 -23.60
CA ILE A 404 -14.38 -1.23 -23.25
C ILE A 404 -14.34 0.18 -23.84
N ASP A 405 -14.59 0.30 -25.15
CA ASP A 405 -14.52 1.60 -25.84
C ASP A 405 -15.58 2.58 -25.34
N GLY A 406 -16.81 2.10 -25.12
CA GLY A 406 -17.90 2.92 -24.59
C GLY A 406 -17.64 3.38 -23.16
N LEU A 407 -17.08 2.51 -22.31
CA LEU A 407 -16.65 2.87 -20.95
C LEU A 407 -15.50 3.88 -20.98
N GLY A 408 -14.56 3.70 -21.91
CA GLY A 408 -13.44 4.61 -22.12
C GLY A 408 -13.90 6.01 -22.54
N ASP A 409 -14.76 6.09 -23.54
CA ASP A 409 -15.36 7.36 -23.99
C ASP A 409 -16.20 8.01 -22.89
N ALA A 410 -16.98 7.23 -22.13
CA ALA A 410 -17.79 7.77 -21.05
C ALA A 410 -16.94 8.36 -19.92
N LEU A 411 -15.82 7.72 -19.56
CA LEU A 411 -14.87 8.28 -18.58
C LEU A 411 -14.20 9.54 -19.13
N LEU A 412 -13.79 9.52 -20.40
CA LEU A 412 -13.13 10.67 -21.03
C LEU A 412 -14.08 11.88 -21.14
N ALA A 413 -15.34 11.65 -21.52
CA ALA A 413 -16.37 12.70 -21.57
C ALA A 413 -16.59 13.34 -20.20
N ARG A 414 -16.69 12.51 -19.15
CA ARG A 414 -16.79 13.00 -17.76
C ARG A 414 -15.59 13.85 -17.36
N LEU A 415 -14.37 13.42 -17.69
CA LEU A 415 -13.16 14.20 -17.41
C LEU A 415 -13.18 15.56 -18.13
N TYR A 416 -13.54 15.59 -19.41
CA TYR A 416 -13.65 16.85 -20.15
C TYR A 416 -14.74 17.78 -19.61
N GLU A 417 -15.89 17.23 -19.21
CA GLU A 417 -16.98 18.02 -18.62
C GLU A 417 -16.58 18.62 -17.28
N ILE A 418 -15.89 17.85 -16.43
CA ILE A 418 -15.32 18.37 -15.18
C ILE A 418 -14.35 19.52 -15.50
N GLU A 419 -13.38 19.27 -16.39
CA GLU A 419 -12.34 20.23 -16.75
C GLU A 419 -12.90 21.54 -17.29
N ALA A 420 -13.93 21.48 -18.13
CA ALA A 420 -14.54 22.65 -18.76
C ALA A 420 -15.13 23.65 -17.75
N GLY A 421 -15.52 23.20 -16.55
CA GLY A 421 -16.06 24.06 -15.50
C GLY A 421 -15.06 24.44 -14.40
N LEU A 422 -13.80 24.01 -14.50
CA LEU A 422 -12.76 24.32 -13.51
C LEU A 422 -11.92 25.53 -13.89
N SER A 423 -11.63 26.37 -12.89
CA SER A 423 -10.65 27.47 -13.02
C SER A 423 -9.21 26.97 -12.93
N ASP A 424 -8.96 25.96 -12.10
CA ASP A 424 -7.67 25.27 -11.98
C ASP A 424 -7.79 23.82 -12.47
N PRO A 425 -7.14 23.45 -13.59
CA PRO A 425 -7.15 22.09 -14.11
C PRO A 425 -6.64 21.02 -13.14
N ASN A 426 -5.82 21.36 -12.14
CA ASN A 426 -5.29 20.39 -11.19
C ASN A 426 -6.37 19.82 -10.25
N LEU A 427 -7.47 20.55 -10.07
CA LEU A 427 -8.59 20.14 -9.22
C LEU A 427 -9.46 19.03 -9.82
N ILE A 428 -9.25 18.69 -11.10
CA ILE A 428 -10.06 17.69 -11.81
C ILE A 428 -10.10 16.34 -11.10
N TRP A 429 -8.97 15.86 -10.58
CA TRP A 429 -8.87 14.52 -10.03
C TRP A 429 -9.63 14.37 -8.71
N VAL A 430 -9.60 15.42 -7.87
CA VAL A 430 -10.37 15.48 -6.63
C VAL A 430 -11.85 15.71 -6.93
N THR A 431 -12.16 16.53 -7.93
CA THR A 431 -13.54 16.75 -8.38
C THR A 431 -14.16 15.46 -8.91
N LEU A 432 -13.41 14.65 -9.66
CA LEU A 432 -13.85 13.32 -10.09
C LEU A 432 -14.13 12.41 -8.90
N ALA A 433 -13.26 12.38 -7.89
CA ALA A 433 -13.49 11.56 -6.70
C ALA A 433 -14.77 11.95 -5.95
N ILE A 434 -15.07 13.25 -5.89
CA ILE A 434 -16.31 13.78 -5.31
C ILE A 434 -17.52 13.37 -6.15
N TYR A 435 -17.44 13.50 -7.47
CA TYR A 435 -18.49 13.02 -8.37
C TYR A 435 -18.74 11.51 -8.21
N GLU A 436 -17.69 10.69 -8.12
CA GLU A 436 -17.81 9.24 -7.93
C GLU A 436 -18.47 8.88 -6.58
N ASP A 437 -18.20 9.63 -5.50
CA ASP A 437 -18.90 9.45 -4.21
C ASP A 437 -20.40 9.81 -4.32
N ILE A 438 -20.73 10.89 -5.02
CA ILE A 438 -22.11 11.33 -5.26
C ILE A 438 -22.86 10.26 -6.07
N ALA A 439 -22.33 9.87 -7.23
CA ALA A 439 -22.92 8.87 -8.12
C ALA A 439 -23.14 7.54 -7.39
N MET A 440 -22.11 7.04 -6.69
CA MET A 440 -22.21 5.81 -5.89
C MET A 440 -23.31 5.88 -4.82
N THR A 441 -23.45 7.03 -4.14
CA THR A 441 -24.45 7.18 -3.08
C THR A 441 -25.86 7.20 -3.65
N ILE A 442 -26.06 7.85 -4.79
CA ILE A 442 -27.35 7.92 -5.48
C ILE A 442 -27.75 6.56 -6.01
N ASP A 443 -26.84 5.83 -6.67
CA ASP A 443 -27.11 4.50 -7.22
C ASP A 443 -27.56 3.50 -6.15
N ARG A 444 -27.11 3.67 -4.90
CA ARG A 444 -27.54 2.87 -3.75
C ARG A 444 -28.91 3.27 -3.21
N GLY A 445 -29.40 4.46 -3.53
CA GLY A 445 -30.68 5.01 -3.07
C GLY A 445 -30.78 5.21 -1.56
N ARG A 446 -29.65 5.30 -0.82
CA ARG A 446 -29.65 5.46 0.65
C ARG A 446 -28.50 6.32 1.14
N GLY A 447 -28.80 7.22 2.07
CA GLY A 447 -27.83 8.12 2.70
C GLY A 447 -27.62 9.42 1.92
N SER A 448 -26.71 10.26 2.39
CA SER A 448 -26.27 11.48 1.70
C SER A 448 -24.80 11.35 1.30
N PRO A 449 -24.37 11.90 0.15
CA PRO A 449 -22.97 11.86 -0.26
C PRO A 449 -22.05 12.44 0.82
N LEU A 450 -21.01 11.69 1.19
CA LEU A 450 -20.08 12.10 2.24
C LEU A 450 -19.33 13.36 1.82
N SER A 451 -18.91 13.40 0.56
CA SER A 451 -18.22 14.53 -0.06
C SER A 451 -18.97 15.85 0.13
N LEU A 452 -20.28 15.87 -0.13
CA LEU A 452 -21.11 17.07 0.05
C LEU A 452 -21.25 17.49 1.51
N GLY A 453 -21.31 16.52 2.44
CA GLY A 453 -21.30 16.80 3.88
C GLY A 453 -20.01 17.50 4.33
N VAL A 454 -18.85 16.97 3.92
CA VAL A 454 -17.54 17.55 4.25
C VAL A 454 -17.33 18.90 3.55
N LEU A 455 -17.73 19.04 2.29
CA LEU A 455 -17.68 20.33 1.59
C LEU A 455 -18.58 21.39 2.25
N ARG A 456 -19.72 21.00 2.82
CA ARG A 456 -20.57 21.91 3.60
C ARG A 456 -19.89 22.35 4.89
N GLN A 457 -19.19 21.45 5.59
CA GLN A 457 -18.36 21.83 6.76
C GLN A 457 -17.25 22.80 6.35
N ALA A 458 -16.61 22.58 5.19
CA ALA A 458 -15.65 23.52 4.64
C ALA A 458 -16.29 24.89 4.34
N ALA A 459 -17.54 24.91 3.86
CA ALA A 459 -18.31 26.13 3.61
C ALA A 459 -18.65 26.93 4.87
N SER A 460 -18.91 26.26 5.99
CA SER A 460 -19.17 26.91 7.28
C SER A 460 -17.90 27.28 8.05
N GLY A 461 -16.71 26.91 7.55
CA GLY A 461 -15.45 27.07 8.28
C GLY A 461 -15.29 26.09 9.46
N GLU A 462 -16.04 24.99 9.45
CA GLU A 462 -16.11 23.98 10.51
C GLU A 462 -15.45 22.66 10.09
N ILE A 463 -14.62 22.65 9.04
CA ILE A 463 -13.93 21.44 8.60
C ILE A 463 -13.02 20.91 9.71
N ASP A 464 -13.17 19.62 10.03
CA ASP A 464 -12.33 18.93 11.01
C ASP A 464 -11.46 17.87 10.30
N PRO A 465 -10.16 18.17 10.04
CA PRO A 465 -9.21 17.22 9.47
C PRO A 465 -8.95 15.98 10.34
N CYS A 466 -9.34 16.02 11.62
CA CYS A 466 -9.21 14.90 12.53
C CYS A 466 -10.43 13.97 12.49
N SER A 467 -11.53 14.36 11.84
CA SER A 467 -12.73 13.55 11.77
C SER A 467 -12.55 12.31 10.89
N TRP A 468 -13.24 11.22 11.25
CA TRP A 468 -13.29 10.01 10.41
C TRP A 468 -13.98 10.23 9.07
N GLU A 469 -14.85 11.23 8.98
CA GLU A 469 -15.52 11.63 7.74
C GLU A 469 -14.52 12.25 6.76
N PHE A 470 -13.71 13.19 7.24
CA PHE A 470 -12.64 13.79 6.45
C PHE A 470 -11.62 12.75 5.98
N LEU A 471 -11.14 11.89 6.87
CA LEU A 471 -10.17 10.84 6.53
C LEU A 471 -10.75 9.81 5.54
N HIS A 472 -12.03 9.47 5.67
CA HIS A 472 -12.69 8.56 4.74
C HIS A 472 -12.82 9.17 3.34
N LEU A 473 -13.17 10.46 3.23
CA LEU A 473 -13.22 11.16 1.94
C LEU A 473 -11.84 11.27 1.30
N LEU A 474 -10.80 11.53 2.09
CA LEU A 474 -9.42 11.48 1.61
C LEU A 474 -9.07 10.09 1.07
N ALA A 475 -9.44 9.03 1.79
CA ALA A 475 -9.21 7.67 1.33
C ALA A 475 -9.98 7.35 0.03
N GLN A 476 -11.21 7.84 -0.16
CA GLN A 476 -11.94 7.72 -1.43
C GLN A 476 -11.22 8.46 -2.56
N THR A 477 -10.67 9.63 -2.26
CA THR A 477 -9.87 10.43 -3.21
C THR A 477 -8.59 9.70 -3.60
N GLN A 478 -7.88 9.11 -2.64
CA GLN A 478 -6.71 8.26 -2.88
C GLN A 478 -7.06 6.98 -3.67
N ALA A 479 -8.20 6.36 -3.39
CA ALA A 479 -8.69 5.20 -4.12
C ALA A 479 -8.95 5.54 -5.60
N THR A 480 -9.56 6.69 -5.85
CA THR A 480 -9.81 7.22 -7.20
C THR A 480 -8.51 7.44 -7.94
N TYR A 481 -7.57 8.16 -7.33
CA TYR A 481 -6.25 8.40 -7.91
C TYR A 481 -5.51 7.10 -8.25
N TYR A 482 -5.46 6.13 -7.33
CA TYR A 482 -4.78 4.87 -7.60
C TYR A 482 -5.49 4.04 -8.67
N SER A 483 -6.82 4.10 -8.74
CA SER A 483 -7.60 3.44 -9.80
C SER A 483 -7.30 4.03 -11.18
N LEU A 484 -7.16 5.35 -11.29
CA LEU A 484 -6.72 6.03 -12.51
C LEU A 484 -5.28 5.71 -12.87
N ARG A 485 -4.37 5.69 -11.88
CA ARG A 485 -2.97 5.28 -12.07
C ARG A 485 -2.87 3.84 -12.58
N MET A 486 -3.70 2.94 -12.04
CA MET A 486 -3.80 1.55 -12.53
C MET A 486 -4.30 1.50 -13.97
N LEU A 487 -5.39 2.19 -14.29
CA LEU A 487 -5.90 2.25 -15.66
C LEU A 487 -4.84 2.79 -16.63
N PHE A 488 -4.15 3.87 -16.27
CA PHE A 488 -3.08 4.46 -17.09
C PHE A 488 -1.94 3.47 -17.36
N GLN A 489 -1.44 2.81 -16.32
CA GLN A 489 -0.35 1.84 -16.43
C GLN A 489 -0.76 0.61 -17.25
N VAL A 490 -1.97 0.10 -17.05
CA VAL A 490 -2.54 -1.00 -17.83
C VAL A 490 -2.71 -0.61 -19.30
N LEU A 491 -3.22 0.58 -19.59
CA LEU A 491 -3.37 1.05 -20.97
C LEU A 491 -2.02 1.22 -21.67
N LYS A 492 -1.01 1.77 -20.98
CA LYS A 492 0.35 1.87 -21.52
C LYS A 492 0.95 0.49 -21.80
N PHE A 493 0.74 -0.45 -20.88
CA PHE A 493 1.16 -1.84 -21.05
C PHE A 493 0.47 -2.46 -22.28
N ALA A 494 -0.87 -2.34 -22.36
CA ALA A 494 -1.65 -2.82 -23.49
C ALA A 494 -1.17 -2.23 -24.82
N ALA A 495 -0.99 -0.91 -24.90
CA ALA A 495 -0.47 -0.22 -26.10
C ALA A 495 0.87 -0.78 -26.56
N HIS A 496 1.76 -1.07 -25.61
CA HIS A 496 3.08 -1.61 -25.91
C HIS A 496 3.00 -3.08 -26.35
N HIS A 497 2.14 -3.87 -25.71
CA HIS A 497 2.00 -5.31 -26.00
C HIS A 497 1.27 -5.60 -27.31
N THR A 498 0.24 -4.83 -27.66
CA THR A 498 -0.57 -5.03 -28.88
C THR A 498 -0.12 -4.16 -30.06
N GLY A 499 0.69 -3.12 -29.79
CA GLY A 499 1.12 -2.13 -30.78
C GLY A 499 0.08 -1.05 -31.11
N THR A 500 -1.20 -1.27 -30.79
CA THR A 500 -2.28 -0.32 -31.06
C THR A 500 -3.36 -0.36 -29.98
N LEU A 501 -3.86 0.81 -29.60
CA LEU A 501 -5.11 0.97 -28.82
C LEU A 501 -6.21 1.53 -29.73
N SER A 502 -7.47 1.30 -29.36
CA SER A 502 -8.59 2.02 -29.97
C SER A 502 -8.46 3.53 -29.76
N THR A 503 -9.24 4.31 -30.52
CA THR A 503 -9.21 5.78 -30.44
C THR A 503 -9.61 6.30 -29.04
N PRO A 504 -10.69 5.81 -28.40
CA PRO A 504 -11.07 6.22 -27.05
C PRO A 504 -9.94 5.99 -26.04
N LEU A 505 -9.36 4.79 -26.05
CA LEU A 505 -8.31 4.39 -25.12
C LEU A 505 -7.00 5.17 -25.35
N SER A 506 -6.66 5.45 -26.61
CA SER A 506 -5.50 6.29 -26.95
C SER A 506 -5.65 7.72 -26.43
N LYS A 507 -6.85 8.30 -26.52
CA LYS A 507 -7.16 9.62 -25.96
C LYS A 507 -7.08 9.60 -24.43
N LEU A 508 -7.61 8.56 -23.79
CA LEU A 508 -7.50 8.36 -22.33
C LEU A 508 -6.04 8.28 -21.88
N VAL A 509 -5.16 7.53 -22.57
CA VAL A 509 -3.73 7.48 -22.23
C VAL A 509 -3.11 8.87 -22.24
N ARG A 510 -3.39 9.68 -23.28
CA ARG A 510 -2.88 11.06 -23.37
C ARG A 510 -3.42 11.94 -22.25
N TYR A 511 -4.70 11.76 -21.89
CA TYR A 511 -5.32 12.52 -20.82
C TYR A 511 -4.75 12.15 -19.44
N LEU A 512 -4.67 10.85 -19.14
CA LEU A 512 -4.16 10.33 -17.87
C LEU A 512 -2.66 10.53 -17.69
N ALA A 513 -1.90 10.82 -18.76
CA ALA A 513 -0.50 11.24 -18.64
C ALA A 513 -0.33 12.56 -17.85
N ARG A 514 -1.41 13.31 -17.62
CA ARG A 514 -1.46 14.51 -16.77
C ARG A 514 -1.75 14.21 -15.30
N LEU A 515 -1.92 12.94 -14.92
CA LEU A 515 -2.07 12.57 -13.51
C LEU A 515 -0.88 13.13 -12.71
N PRO A 516 -1.13 13.81 -11.58
CA PRO A 516 -0.06 14.36 -10.76
C PRO A 516 0.81 13.23 -10.21
N SER A 517 2.06 13.56 -9.87
CA SER A 517 2.91 12.60 -9.16
C SER A 517 2.35 12.31 -7.76
N LEU A 518 2.79 11.22 -7.13
CA LEU A 518 2.38 10.89 -5.76
C LEU A 518 2.67 12.02 -4.74
N PRO A 519 3.85 12.68 -4.77
CA PRO A 519 4.11 13.90 -3.99
C PRO A 519 3.11 15.05 -4.19
N ASP A 520 2.65 15.26 -5.43
CA ASP A 520 1.81 16.41 -5.79
C ASP A 520 0.32 16.16 -5.52
N PHE A 521 -0.07 14.90 -5.25
CA PHE A 521 -1.46 14.56 -4.96
C PHE A 521 -1.83 14.90 -3.49
N PRO A 522 -3.09 15.30 -3.19
CA PRO A 522 -3.47 15.70 -1.85
C PRO A 522 -3.17 14.65 -0.77
N SER A 523 -2.56 15.12 0.32
CA SER A 523 -2.23 14.34 1.51
C SER A 523 -3.18 14.70 2.65
N ALA A 524 -3.09 13.99 3.77
CA ALA A 524 -3.87 14.32 4.96
C ALA A 524 -3.62 15.75 5.48
N ARG A 525 -2.46 16.34 5.15
CA ARG A 525 -2.10 17.72 5.52
C ARG A 525 -2.66 18.77 4.56
N THR A 526 -2.70 18.47 3.27
CA THR A 526 -3.06 19.44 2.23
C THR A 526 -4.52 19.34 1.79
N PHE A 527 -5.20 18.23 2.07
CA PHE A 527 -6.54 17.97 1.54
C PHE A 527 -7.60 18.97 2.00
N ALA A 528 -7.53 19.50 3.23
CA ALA A 528 -8.46 20.53 3.68
C ALA A 528 -8.37 21.80 2.82
N GLN A 529 -7.15 22.22 2.49
CA GLN A 529 -6.89 23.35 1.61
C GLN A 529 -7.38 23.05 0.18
N THR A 530 -7.12 21.85 -0.34
CA THR A 530 -7.62 21.45 -1.66
C THR A 530 -9.16 21.48 -1.74
N LEU A 531 -9.86 21.10 -0.67
CA LEU A 531 -11.33 21.19 -0.63
C LEU A 531 -11.83 22.64 -0.63
N LEU A 532 -11.09 23.58 -0.04
CA LEU A 532 -11.41 25.00 -0.10
C LEU A 532 -11.22 25.54 -1.53
N GLU A 533 -10.07 25.25 -2.14
CA GLU A 533 -9.75 25.62 -3.53
C GLU A 533 -10.77 25.04 -4.51
N LEU A 534 -11.23 23.81 -4.29
CA LEU A 534 -12.27 23.18 -5.10
C LEU A 534 -13.58 23.96 -5.07
N ARG A 535 -13.97 24.49 -3.90
CA ARG A 535 -15.20 25.28 -3.78
C ARG A 535 -15.10 26.62 -4.51
N GLU A 536 -13.93 27.23 -4.49
CA GLU A 536 -13.68 28.54 -5.13
C GLU A 536 -13.35 28.40 -6.63
N GLY A 537 -12.86 27.24 -7.06
CA GLY A 537 -12.32 26.94 -8.38
C GLY A 537 -13.34 26.43 -9.41
N GLY A 538 -14.63 26.69 -9.24
CA GLY A 538 -15.67 26.33 -10.21
C GLY A 538 -16.20 24.89 -10.15
N ALA A 539 -15.59 24.02 -9.34
CA ALA A 539 -15.93 22.59 -9.31
C ALA A 539 -17.39 22.31 -8.91
N LEU A 540 -17.98 23.14 -8.03
CA LEU A 540 -19.39 22.99 -7.65
C LEU A 540 -20.33 23.19 -8.84
N SER A 541 -19.98 24.09 -9.78
CA SER A 541 -20.76 24.31 -11.00
C SER A 541 -20.61 23.14 -11.98
N SER A 542 -19.41 22.57 -12.10
CA SER A 542 -19.20 21.33 -12.88
C SER A 542 -20.04 20.19 -12.30
N LEU A 543 -20.02 20.01 -10.98
CA LEU A 543 -20.80 18.97 -10.29
C LEU A 543 -22.31 19.18 -10.47
N GLN A 544 -22.81 20.42 -10.49
CA GLN A 544 -24.22 20.68 -10.80
C GLN A 544 -24.62 20.23 -12.19
N THR A 545 -23.74 20.42 -13.17
CA THR A 545 -24.00 20.00 -14.55
C THR A 545 -24.03 18.48 -14.65
N LEU A 546 -23.00 17.83 -14.10
CA LEU A 546 -22.87 16.36 -14.08
C LEU A 546 -23.95 15.65 -13.27
N CYS A 547 -24.52 16.33 -12.27
CA CYS A 547 -25.55 15.80 -11.39
C CYS A 547 -26.94 16.36 -11.66
N ALA A 548 -27.17 16.98 -12.84
CA ALA A 548 -28.44 17.64 -13.16
C ALA A 548 -29.65 16.69 -13.03
N ASP A 549 -29.48 15.41 -13.36
CA ASP A 549 -30.51 14.38 -13.28
C ASP A 549 -30.76 13.87 -11.84
N TYR A 550 -29.97 14.33 -10.88
CA TYR A 550 -30.01 13.88 -9.48
C TYR A 550 -30.56 14.98 -8.56
N GLY A 551 -31.88 15.10 -8.52
CA GLY A 551 -32.60 16.19 -7.82
C GLY A 551 -32.16 16.44 -6.37
N ASP A 552 -31.97 15.39 -5.56
CA ASP A 552 -31.54 15.53 -4.16
C ASP A 552 -30.07 15.98 -4.04
N ALA A 553 -29.20 15.48 -4.92
CA ALA A 553 -27.80 15.91 -4.95
C ALA A 553 -27.67 17.36 -5.37
N MET A 554 -28.49 17.82 -6.32
CA MET A 554 -28.53 19.22 -6.75
C MET A 554 -28.87 20.19 -5.60
N LEU A 555 -29.83 19.83 -4.75
CA LEU A 555 -30.17 20.63 -3.56
C LEU A 555 -29.00 20.70 -2.59
N LEU A 556 -28.31 19.58 -2.36
CA LEU A 556 -27.14 19.52 -1.49
C LEU A 556 -25.97 20.34 -2.06
N ILE A 557 -25.67 20.24 -3.36
CA ILE A 557 -24.59 21.02 -4.00
C ILE A 557 -24.88 22.53 -3.89
N ARG A 558 -26.13 22.96 -4.12
CA ARG A 558 -26.53 24.37 -3.92
C ARG A 558 -26.35 24.82 -2.48
N SER A 559 -26.65 23.96 -1.50
CA SER A 559 -26.45 24.27 -0.08
C SER A 559 -24.97 24.46 0.32
N VAL A 560 -24.04 23.90 -0.45
CA VAL A 560 -22.59 24.08 -0.28
C VAL A 560 -22.11 25.41 -0.89
N GLN A 561 -22.70 25.83 -2.02
CA GLN A 561 -22.40 27.12 -2.66
C GLN A 561 -22.91 28.30 -1.83
N GLU A 562 -24.14 28.19 -1.30
CA GLU A 562 -24.78 29.23 -0.51
C GLU A 562 -25.02 28.74 0.93
N PRO A 563 -23.98 28.71 1.79
CA PRO A 563 -24.14 28.29 3.17
C PRO A 563 -25.10 29.25 3.89
N GLN A 564 -26.24 28.73 4.35
CA GLN A 564 -27.21 29.52 5.13
C GLN A 564 -26.54 30.03 6.41
N ASN A 565 -26.56 31.35 6.61
CA ASN A 565 -26.06 32.02 7.79
C ASN A 565 -27.01 31.78 8.99
N ASP A 566 -26.92 30.61 9.63
CA ASP A 566 -27.76 30.23 10.79
C ASP A 566 -27.63 31.18 12.00
N ASN A 567 -26.63 32.07 11.99
CA ASN A 567 -26.48 33.13 13.00
C ASN A 567 -27.60 34.18 13.01
N LYS A 568 -28.39 34.32 11.94
CA LYS A 568 -29.56 35.23 11.95
C LYS A 568 -30.78 34.65 12.69
N SER A 569 -30.93 33.33 12.78
CA SER A 569 -32.10 32.71 13.44
C SER A 569 -32.00 32.77 14.97
N LYS A 570 -30.79 32.61 15.53
CA LYS A 570 -30.53 32.73 16.99
C LYS A 570 -30.74 34.17 17.51
N LYS A 571 -30.48 35.20 16.69
CA LYS A 571 -30.72 36.60 17.07
C LYS A 571 -32.21 36.97 17.06
N ARG A 572 -33.01 36.34 16.19
CA ARG A 572 -34.47 36.54 16.10
C ARG A 572 -35.24 35.85 17.25
N LYS A 573 -34.75 34.71 17.74
CA LYS A 573 -35.32 34.01 18.93
C LYS A 573 -35.09 34.74 20.26
N ARG A 574 -34.14 35.68 20.33
CA ARG A 574 -33.86 36.51 21.52
C ARG A 574 -34.70 37.79 21.62
N ARG A 575 -35.59 38.07 20.65
CA ARG A 575 -36.46 39.27 20.62
C ARG A 575 -37.96 38.97 20.73
N ALA A 576 -38.34 37.80 21.24
CA ALA A 576 -39.73 37.53 21.64
C ALA A 576 -39.93 37.87 23.13
N PRO A 577 -41.02 38.53 23.53
CA PRO A 577 -41.28 38.89 24.92
C PRO A 577 -41.63 37.65 25.75
N PRO A 578 -41.38 37.66 27.08
CA PRO A 578 -41.54 36.48 27.92
C PRO A 578 -43.03 36.31 28.28
N GLY A 579 -43.64 35.24 27.80
CA GLY A 579 -44.98 34.83 28.22
C GLY A 579 -45.14 33.33 28.08
N GLY A 580 -45.21 32.62 29.21
CA GLY A 580 -45.50 31.19 29.26
C GLY A 580 -44.62 30.44 30.25
N THR A 581 -45.11 30.29 31.48
CA THR A 581 -44.57 29.43 32.53
C THR A 581 -44.51 27.97 32.09
N THR A 582 -43.31 27.40 31.96
CA THR A 582 -43.10 25.94 31.93
C THR A 582 -42.35 25.50 33.17
N LYS A 583 -43.01 24.69 34.00
CA LYS A 583 -42.47 24.05 35.21
C LYS A 583 -41.22 23.21 34.88
N PRO A 584 -40.27 23.05 35.83
CA PRO A 584 -39.07 22.25 35.62
C PRO A 584 -39.44 20.76 35.53
N ARG A 585 -38.93 20.05 34.52
CA ARG A 585 -39.00 18.59 34.43
C ARG A 585 -38.04 17.97 35.45
N SER A 586 -38.57 17.13 36.35
CA SER A 586 -37.79 16.30 37.27
C SER A 586 -37.03 15.21 36.49
N GLY A 587 -35.82 14.89 36.93
CA GLY A 587 -34.95 13.88 36.33
C GLY A 587 -35.11 12.49 36.94
N ASN A 588 -36.33 12.06 37.26
CA ASN A 588 -36.59 10.74 37.84
C ASN A 588 -37.33 9.82 36.83
N PRO A 589 -36.74 8.68 36.42
CA PRO A 589 -37.34 7.79 35.41
C PRO A 589 -38.50 6.92 35.90
N PHE A 590 -38.94 7.03 37.16
CA PHE A 590 -40.04 6.19 37.72
C PHE A 590 -41.40 6.89 37.85
N ASP A 591 -41.52 8.17 37.49
CA ASP A 591 -42.79 8.92 37.58
C ASP A 591 -43.83 8.49 36.52
N LEU A 592 -43.50 7.59 35.60
CA LEU A 592 -44.40 7.08 34.55
C LEU A 592 -45.20 5.82 34.95
N LEU A 593 -45.05 5.32 36.18
CA LEU A 593 -45.68 4.07 36.63
C LEU A 593 -46.77 4.25 37.70
N ALA A 594 -47.10 5.48 38.11
CA ALA A 594 -48.16 5.76 39.06
C ALA A 594 -49.37 6.39 38.35
N GLY A 595 -50.21 5.56 37.72
CA GLY A 595 -51.40 6.06 37.04
C GLY A 595 -52.27 4.98 36.38
N VAL A 596 -52.57 3.88 37.07
CA VAL A 596 -53.71 2.99 36.73
C VAL A 596 -54.29 2.44 38.04
N GLY A 597 -55.54 2.79 38.34
CA GLY A 597 -56.34 2.20 39.42
C GLY A 597 -57.14 3.24 40.21
N ASP A 598 -58.37 3.47 39.73
CA ASP A 598 -59.57 4.07 40.36
C ASP A 598 -59.45 5.18 41.42
#